data_AF-A0AAE3MBA2-F1
#
_entry.id   AF-A0AAE3MBA2-F1
#
_cell.length_a   1.000
_cell.length_b   1.000
_cell.length_c   1.000
_cell.angle_alpha   90.00
_cell.angle_beta   90.00
_cell.angle_gamma   90.00
#
_symmetry.space_group_name_H-M   'P 1'
#
loop_
_entity.id
_entity.type
_entity.pdbx_description
1 polymer ?
#
loop_
_entity_poly.entity_id
_entity_poly.type
_entity_poly.pdbx_seq_one_letter_code
_entity_poly.pdbx_strand_id
1 'polypeptide(L)'
;KQLSYYRLSGYWHTLLKEPKKEHIFKDGATFNQAFKLYCFDRELRLLLLNQIEKIEISVRAALAYEASLNWGTFWLSEKDNFSSFSKYTSTVSKIFGELKRSQEVFLEEFNNTYIDEFPP
;
A
#
# COMPACT_ATOMS: atom_id res chain seq x y z
N LYS A 1 15.18 18.69 -3.59
CA LYS A 1 14.92 17.22 -3.53
C LYS A 1 16.26 16.50 -3.43
N GLN A 2 16.58 15.90 -2.29
CA GLN A 2 17.77 15.06 -2.14
C GLN A 2 17.45 13.65 -2.65
N LEU A 3 18.17 13.20 -3.67
CA LEU A 3 18.15 11.82 -4.12
C LEU A 3 19.16 11.04 -3.26
N SER A 4 18.70 10.01 -2.55
CA SER A 4 19.61 9.15 -1.78
C SER A 4 20.51 8.36 -2.73
N TYR A 5 21.83 8.42 -2.50
CA TYR A 5 22.85 7.66 -3.22
C TYR A 5 22.48 6.17 -3.33
N TYR A 6 21.90 5.60 -2.27
CA TYR A 6 21.50 4.19 -2.22
C TYR A 6 20.37 3.84 -3.21
N ARG A 7 19.45 4.77 -3.50
CA ARG A 7 18.44 4.51 -4.53
C ARG A 7 19.05 4.52 -5.92
N LEU A 8 19.97 5.47 -6.18
CA LEU A 8 20.56 5.61 -7.50
C LEU A 8 21.57 4.49 -7.82
N SER A 9 22.27 3.96 -6.81
CA SER A 9 23.25 2.89 -6.98
C SER A 9 22.65 1.61 -7.56
N GLY A 10 21.39 1.29 -7.23
CA GLY A 10 20.66 0.18 -7.84
C GLY A 10 20.51 0.33 -9.36
N TYR A 11 20.31 1.55 -9.86
CA TYR A 11 20.22 1.81 -11.30
C TYR A 11 21.59 1.82 -11.97
N TRP A 12 22.66 2.26 -11.29
CA TRP A 12 24.03 2.10 -11.81
C TRP A 12 24.44 0.65 -11.98
N HIS A 13 23.96 -0.24 -11.10
CA HIS A 13 24.22 -1.67 -11.20
C HIS A 13 23.67 -2.29 -12.52
N THR A 14 22.69 -1.66 -13.17
CA THR A 14 22.19 -2.07 -14.49
C THR A 14 23.14 -1.68 -15.65
N LEU A 15 23.97 -0.66 -15.42
CA LEU A 15 24.96 -0.14 -16.37
C LEU A 15 26.32 -0.82 -16.26
N LEU A 16 26.51 -1.73 -15.30
CA LEU A 16 27.74 -2.55 -15.21
C LEU A 16 27.80 -3.57 -16.34
N LYS A 17 29.01 -3.83 -16.84
CA LYS A 17 29.33 -4.95 -17.73
C LYS A 17 29.22 -6.26 -16.94
N GLU A 18 28.94 -7.34 -17.66
CA GLU A 18 29.10 -8.68 -17.10
C GLU A 18 30.57 -9.10 -17.21
N PRO A 19 31.16 -9.68 -16.15
CA PRO A 19 30.54 -10.01 -14.86
C PRO A 19 30.47 -8.78 -13.92
N LYS A 20 29.30 -8.53 -13.31
CA LYS A 20 29.08 -7.33 -12.47
C LYS A 20 29.97 -7.20 -11.24
N LYS A 21 30.62 -8.28 -10.82
CA LYS A 21 31.56 -8.33 -9.68
C LYS A 21 32.79 -7.45 -9.90
N GLU A 22 33.15 -7.20 -11.15
CA GLU A 22 34.31 -6.37 -11.49
C GLU A 22 34.02 -4.86 -11.33
N HIS A 23 32.76 -4.48 -11.11
CA HIS A 23 32.32 -3.09 -11.00
C HIS A 23 32.74 -2.21 -12.19
N ILE A 24 32.95 -2.82 -13.37
CA ILE A 24 33.28 -2.13 -14.61
C ILE A 24 31.99 -1.69 -15.29
N PHE A 25 31.90 -0.42 -15.66
CA PHE A 25 30.76 0.12 -16.40
C PHE A 25 30.80 -0.25 -17.89
N LYS A 26 29.62 -0.35 -18.52
CA LYS A 26 29.46 -0.49 -19.98
C LYS A 26 30.08 0.72 -20.69
N ASP A 27 30.60 0.51 -21.90
CA ASP A 27 31.15 1.62 -22.68
C ASP A 27 30.04 2.63 -22.99
N GLY A 28 30.31 3.92 -22.77
CA GLY A 28 29.31 4.97 -22.90
C GLY A 28 28.27 5.03 -21.76
N ALA A 29 28.46 4.29 -20.67
CA ALA A 29 27.64 4.43 -19.48
C ALA A 29 27.79 5.84 -18.88
N THR A 30 26.67 6.52 -18.66
CA THR A 30 26.67 7.87 -18.07
C THR A 30 25.78 7.93 -16.85
N PHE A 31 26.10 8.85 -15.93
CA PHE A 31 25.22 9.18 -14.81
C PHE A 31 23.79 9.50 -15.27
N ASN A 32 23.67 10.25 -16.37
CA ASN A 32 22.38 10.68 -16.91
C ASN A 32 21.50 9.50 -17.33
N GLN A 33 22.08 8.40 -17.85
CA GLN A 33 21.30 7.19 -18.17
C GLN A 33 20.69 6.56 -16.92
N ALA A 34 21.46 6.41 -15.84
CA ALA A 34 20.93 5.87 -14.59
C ALA A 34 19.89 6.81 -13.96
N PHE A 35 20.11 8.12 -14.03
CA PHE A 35 19.14 9.11 -13.55
C PHE A 35 17.84 9.07 -14.35
N LYS A 36 17.90 8.95 -15.68
CA LYS A 36 16.72 8.77 -16.54
C LYS A 36 15.95 7.49 -16.20
N LEU A 37 16.66 6.38 -15.97
CA LEU A 37 16.04 5.12 -15.57
C LEU A 37 15.33 5.24 -14.22
N TYR A 38 15.93 5.94 -13.25
CA TYR A 38 15.29 6.27 -11.98
C TYR A 38 14.03 7.13 -12.18
N CYS A 39 14.10 8.18 -13.00
CA CYS A 39 12.94 9.04 -13.28
C CYS A 39 11.80 8.25 -13.91
N PHE A 40 12.11 7.41 -14.90
CA PHE A 40 11.13 6.54 -15.55
C PHE A 40 10.46 5.59 -14.54
N ASP A 41 11.24 4.87 -13.72
CA ASP A 41 10.68 3.98 -12.70
C ASP A 41 9.79 4.73 -11.69
N ARG A 42 10.18 5.94 -11.30
CA ARG A 42 9.38 6.79 -10.42
C ARG A 42 8.05 7.19 -11.07
N GLU A 43 8.08 7.62 -12.33
CA GLU A 43 6.88 8.01 -13.07
C GLU A 43 5.95 6.81 -13.29
N LEU A 44 6.51 5.67 -13.70
CA LEU A 44 5.77 4.41 -13.84
C LEU A 44 5.10 3.99 -12.53
N ARG A 45 5.84 4.05 -11.41
CA ARG A 45 5.27 3.73 -10.08
C ARG A 45 4.07 4.61 -9.74
N LEU A 46 4.13 5.91 -10.05
CA LEU A 46 3.02 6.83 -9.78
C LEU A 46 1.80 6.50 -10.65
N LEU A 47 2.02 6.20 -11.94
CA LEU A 47 0.93 5.80 -12.85
C LEU A 47 0.26 4.51 -12.38
N LEU A 48 1.06 3.51 -11.97
CA LEU A 48 0.56 2.24 -11.46
C LEU A 48 -0.23 2.42 -10.16
N LEU A 49 0.30 3.19 -9.20
CA LEU A 49 -0.38 3.44 -7.93
C LEU A 49 -1.75 4.11 -8.15
N ASN A 50 -1.84 5.07 -9.07
CA ASN A 50 -3.12 5.71 -9.42
C ASN A 50 -4.14 4.70 -10.00
N GLN A 51 -3.72 3.76 -10.84
CA GLN A 51 -4.66 2.74 -11.33
C GLN A 51 -5.02 1.71 -10.25
N ILE A 52 -4.08 1.32 -9.40
CA ILE A 52 -4.33 0.40 -8.28
C ILE A 52 -5.32 1.02 -7.31
N GLU A 53 -5.21 2.31 -7.02
CA GLU A 53 -6.14 3.05 -6.15
C GLU A 53 -7.59 2.95 -6.65
N LYS A 54 -7.83 3.09 -7.96
CA LYS A 54 -9.18 2.93 -8.53
C LYS A 54 -9.72 1.51 -8.38
N ILE A 55 -8.86 0.51 -8.57
CA ILE A 55 -9.22 -0.90 -8.41
C ILE A 55 -9.54 -1.18 -6.94
N GLU A 56 -8.72 -0.69 -6.01
CA GLU A 56 -8.90 -0.81 -4.57
C GLU A 56 -10.24 -0.22 -4.13
N ILE A 57 -10.56 1.00 -4.55
CA ILE A 57 -11.84 1.67 -4.24
C ILE A 57 -13.01 0.84 -4.76
N SER A 58 -12.93 0.35 -6.00
CA SER A 58 -14.00 -0.43 -6.62
C SER A 58 -14.22 -1.76 -5.91
N VAL A 59 -13.15 -2.47 -5.58
CA VAL A 59 -13.21 -3.75 -4.85
C VAL A 59 -13.72 -3.54 -3.43
N ARG A 60 -13.24 -2.52 -2.71
CA ARG A 60 -13.70 -2.18 -1.37
C ARG A 60 -15.21 -1.86 -1.37
N ALA A 61 -15.66 -1.05 -2.31
CA ALA A 61 -17.07 -0.68 -2.43
C ALA A 61 -17.96 -1.91 -2.73
N ALA A 62 -17.55 -2.76 -3.68
CA ALA A 62 -18.29 -3.97 -4.01
C ALA A 62 -18.35 -4.95 -2.82
N LEU A 63 -17.23 -5.15 -2.13
CA LEU A 63 -17.16 -6.00 -0.95
C LEU A 63 -18.04 -5.47 0.18
N ALA A 64 -17.95 -4.18 0.51
CA ALA A 64 -18.75 -3.57 1.56
C ALA A 64 -20.26 -3.66 1.24
N TYR A 65 -20.64 -3.41 -0.01
CA TYR A 65 -22.03 -3.52 -0.45
C TYR A 65 -22.58 -4.93 -0.27
N GLU A 66 -21.94 -5.94 -0.90
CA GLU A 66 -22.38 -7.32 -0.83
C GLU A 66 -22.36 -7.87 0.60
N ALA A 67 -21.34 -7.52 1.39
CA ALA A 67 -21.25 -7.96 2.78
C ALA A 67 -22.35 -7.31 3.65
N SER A 68 -22.63 -6.02 3.46
CA SER A 68 -23.68 -5.32 4.21
C SER A 68 -25.08 -5.91 3.95
N LEU A 69 -25.35 -6.34 2.71
CA LEU A 69 -26.63 -6.97 2.35
C LEU A 69 -26.81 -8.35 2.99
N ASN A 70 -25.74 -9.14 3.10
CA ASN A 70 -25.82 -10.53 3.57
C ASN A 70 -25.62 -10.66 5.09
N TRP A 71 -24.78 -9.81 5.68
CA TRP A 71 -24.30 -9.95 7.06
C TRP A 71 -24.46 -8.68 7.92
N GLY A 72 -25.08 -7.64 7.37
CA GLY A 72 -25.34 -6.37 8.06
C GLY A 72 -24.16 -5.39 7.99
N THR A 73 -24.43 -4.14 8.37
CA THR A 73 -23.47 -3.03 8.25
C THR A 73 -22.16 -3.31 8.99
N PHE A 74 -22.21 -3.91 10.18
CA PHE A 74 -21.03 -4.20 11.01
C PHE A 74 -20.51 -5.63 10.84
N TRP A 75 -20.64 -6.21 9.64
CA TRP A 75 -20.35 -7.62 9.38
C TRP A 75 -18.96 -8.10 9.85
N LEU A 76 -17.95 -7.23 9.87
CA LEU A 76 -16.59 -7.53 10.33
C LEU A 76 -16.44 -7.58 11.86
N SER A 77 -17.34 -6.92 12.59
CA SER A 77 -17.36 -6.87 14.06
C SER A 77 -18.19 -7.99 14.67
N GLU A 78 -18.98 -8.69 13.87
CA GLU A 78 -19.84 -9.78 14.32
C GLU A 78 -19.11 -11.13 14.34
N LYS A 79 -18.95 -11.69 15.54
CA LYS A 79 -18.27 -12.97 15.76
C LYS A 79 -18.88 -14.14 14.98
N ASP A 80 -20.20 -14.11 14.75
CA ASP A 80 -20.96 -15.21 14.15
C ASP A 80 -20.71 -15.31 12.63
N ASN A 81 -20.18 -14.26 12.02
CA ASN A 81 -19.78 -14.24 10.61
C ASN A 81 -18.43 -14.93 10.34
N PHE A 82 -17.73 -15.40 11.38
CA PHE A 82 -16.42 -16.02 11.26
C PHE A 82 -16.47 -17.53 11.49
N SER A 83 -15.71 -18.28 10.68
CA SER A 83 -15.61 -19.73 10.83
C SER A 83 -15.00 -20.19 12.16
N SER A 84 -14.24 -19.31 12.84
CA SER A 84 -13.64 -19.61 14.14
C SER A 84 -13.32 -18.34 14.93
N PHE A 85 -13.38 -18.47 16.27
CA PHE A 85 -13.08 -17.37 17.19
C PHE A 85 -11.65 -16.82 17.03
N SER A 86 -10.66 -17.68 16.73
CA SER A 86 -9.27 -17.24 16.50
C SER A 86 -9.12 -16.36 15.26
N LYS A 87 -9.90 -16.60 14.20
CA LYS A 87 -9.89 -15.74 13.00
C LYS A 87 -10.55 -14.39 13.27
N TYR A 88 -11.66 -14.40 14.02
CA TYR A 88 -12.33 -13.18 14.48
C TYR A 88 -11.36 -12.31 15.29
N THR A 89 -10.76 -12.86 16.36
CA THR A 89 -9.84 -12.08 17.21
C THR A 89 -8.64 -11.55 16.46
N SER A 90 -8.06 -12.35 15.55
CA SER A 90 -6.95 -11.87 14.70
C SER A 90 -7.37 -10.74 13.76
N THR A 91 -8.56 -10.83 13.16
CA THR A 91 -9.07 -9.83 12.22
C THR A 91 -9.39 -8.52 12.95
N VAL A 92 -10.12 -8.59 14.05
CA VAL A 92 -10.44 -7.43 14.89
C VAL A 92 -9.16 -6.78 15.43
N SER A 93 -8.19 -7.57 15.90
CA SER A 93 -6.90 -7.03 16.36
C SER A 93 -6.14 -6.29 15.26
N LYS A 94 -6.20 -6.78 14.01
CA LYS A 94 -5.60 -6.09 12.87
C LYS A 94 -6.33 -4.79 12.56
N ILE A 95 -7.66 -4.81 12.56
CA ILE A 95 -8.48 -3.60 12.33
C ILE A 95 -8.13 -2.53 13.37
N PHE A 96 -8.11 -2.87 14.66
CA PHE A 96 -7.70 -1.92 15.72
C PHE A 96 -6.25 -1.43 15.56
N GLY A 97 -5.33 -2.33 15.18
CA GLY A 97 -3.95 -1.95 14.90
C GLY A 97 -3.86 -0.92 13.77
N GLU A 98 -4.65 -1.10 12.71
CA GLU A 98 -4.71 -0.19 11.57
C GLU A 98 -5.42 1.12 11.92
N LEU A 99 -6.54 1.09 12.64
CA LEU A 99 -7.23 2.30 13.11
C LEU A 99 -6.32 3.18 13.99
N LYS A 100 -5.55 2.57 14.89
CA LYS A 100 -4.59 3.30 15.73
C LYS A 100 -3.41 3.86 14.95
N ARG A 101 -3.02 3.21 13.85
CA ARG A 101 -1.92 3.66 12.98
C ARG A 101 -2.40 4.74 12.00
N SER A 102 -3.67 4.69 11.61
CA SER A 102 -4.25 5.63 10.67
C SER A 102 -4.29 7.04 11.26
N GLN A 103 -3.96 8.02 10.43
CA GLN A 103 -4.05 9.46 10.75
C GLN A 103 -5.20 10.10 9.96
N GLU A 104 -6.19 9.30 9.59
CA GLU A 104 -7.30 9.80 8.79
C GLU A 104 -8.22 10.70 9.61
N VAL A 105 -8.45 11.91 9.09
CA VAL A 105 -9.20 12.97 9.75
C VAL A 105 -10.63 12.53 10.09
N PHE A 106 -11.23 11.67 9.27
CA PHE A 106 -12.58 11.18 9.51
C PHE A 106 -12.70 10.35 10.80
N LEU A 107 -11.62 9.71 11.26
CA LEU A 107 -11.64 8.92 12.50
C LEU A 107 -11.77 9.82 13.74
N GLU A 108 -11.18 11.02 13.70
CA GLU A 108 -11.35 12.01 14.76
C GLU A 108 -12.79 12.52 14.81
N GLU A 109 -13.38 12.82 13.65
CA GLU A 109 -14.79 13.23 13.55
C GLU A 109 -15.74 12.11 13.99
N PHE A 110 -15.45 10.87 13.61
CA PHE A 110 -16.26 9.69 13.98
C PHE A 110 -16.29 9.49 15.50
N ASN A 111 -15.12 9.46 16.15
CA ASN A 111 -15.03 9.26 17.60
C ASN A 111 -15.70 10.39 18.41
N ASN A 112 -15.77 11.60 17.86
CA ASN A 112 -16.46 12.72 18.50
C ASN A 112 -17.99 12.67 18.31
N THR A 113 -18.47 12.00 17.27
CA THR A 113 -19.88 12.03 16.86
C THR A 113 -20.65 10.77 17.25
N TYR A 114 -19.98 9.61 17.27
CA TYR A 114 -20.60 8.31 17.47
C TYR A 114 -20.07 7.61 18.72
N ILE A 115 -20.93 6.81 19.35
CA ILE A 115 -20.60 5.98 20.53
C ILE A 115 -20.05 4.61 20.08
N ASP A 116 -20.30 4.23 18.83
CA ASP A 116 -19.91 2.94 18.28
C ASP A 116 -18.39 2.75 18.29
N GLU A 117 -17.96 1.55 18.67
CA GLU A 117 -16.54 1.20 18.78
C GLU A 117 -15.86 1.04 17.41
N PHE A 118 -16.66 0.86 16.34
CA PHE A 118 -16.19 0.67 14.97
C PHE A 118 -16.86 1.66 14.01
N PRO A 119 -16.08 2.33 13.15
CA PRO A 119 -16.66 2.99 11.98
C PRO A 119 -17.33 1.93 11.08
N PRO A 120 -18.47 2.28 10.45
CA PRO A 120 -19.18 1.39 9.54
C PRO A 120 -18.36 0.98 8.31
#